data_AF-A0A7W1VYV7-F1
#
_entry.id   AF-A0A7W1VYV7-F1
#
_cell.length_a   1.000
_cell.length_b   1.000
_cell.length_c   1.000
_cell.angle_alpha   90.00
_cell.angle_beta   90.00
_cell.angle_gamma   90.00
#
_symmetry.space_group_name_H-M   'P 1'
#
loop_
_entity.id
_entity.type
_entity.pdbx_description
1 polymer ?
#
loop_
_entity_poly.entity_id
_entity_poly.type
_entity_poly.pdbx_seq_one_letter_code
_entity_poly.pdbx_strand_id
1 'polypeptide(L)'
;FIGSTEDNESTTLGREGSDYTAAVFANMLDARDQTIWKDVEGVMNADPKEFPEATFIRQLNYEEVIEMAYYGAQVIHPKTIKPLQNKNIPLYVKCFLDKDLPGTTISDQNISDLPAIIVIKQNQALVHLHTRDFSFAGEKPVAELYNLLAELHVQANLLQTGAVRIDICIDDKADKIEKLALSASTLFDVQVEKNLTLLTIRHYREETIEALTRGKRIRLKQQSPKTIQLVMSD
;
A
#
# COMPACT_ATOMS: atom_id res chain seq x y z
N PHE A 1 11.57 1.03 -19.55
CA PHE A 1 12.26 0.08 -18.65
C PHE A 1 13.75 0.35 -18.57
N ILE A 2 14.43 0.52 -19.71
CA ILE A 2 15.89 0.76 -19.79
C ILE A 2 16.22 2.26 -19.83
N GLY A 3 17.45 2.61 -19.48
CA GLY A 3 18.05 3.94 -19.62
C GLY A 3 19.57 3.87 -19.57
N SER A 4 20.24 5.02 -19.56
CA SER A 4 21.69 5.15 -19.40
C SER A 4 22.03 6.13 -18.28
N THR A 5 23.13 5.88 -17.56
CA THR A 5 23.73 6.88 -16.66
C THR A 5 24.48 7.96 -17.45
N GLU A 6 24.97 9.00 -16.78
CA GLU A 6 25.83 10.03 -17.39
C GLU A 6 27.14 9.43 -17.95
N ASP A 7 27.61 8.32 -17.37
CA ASP A 7 28.80 7.58 -17.82
C ASP A 7 28.53 6.61 -18.99
N ASN A 8 27.32 6.66 -19.59
CA ASN A 8 26.83 5.73 -20.62
C ASN A 8 26.69 4.26 -20.18
N GLU A 9 26.66 4.00 -18.88
CA GLU A 9 26.37 2.66 -18.38
C GLU A 9 24.87 2.35 -18.50
N SER A 10 24.55 1.15 -18.96
CA SER A 10 23.16 0.70 -19.05
C SER A 10 22.54 0.54 -17.67
N THR A 11 21.32 1.05 -17.49
CA THR A 11 20.57 0.93 -16.25
C THR A 11 19.10 0.59 -16.49
N THR A 12 18.38 0.24 -15.43
CA THR A 12 16.95 -0.05 -15.46
C THR A 12 16.20 0.81 -14.46
N LEU A 13 14.93 1.07 -14.72
CA LEU A 13 14.07 1.90 -13.86
C LEU A 13 13.39 1.11 -12.73
N GLY A 14 13.76 -0.16 -12.55
CA GLY A 14 13.19 -1.06 -11.55
C GLY A 14 11.79 -1.59 -11.89
N ARG A 15 11.08 -2.02 -10.85
CA ARG A 15 9.72 -2.57 -10.95
C ARG A 15 8.78 -1.58 -11.64
N GLU A 16 7.96 -2.09 -12.57
CA GLU A 16 7.04 -1.29 -13.40
C GLU A 16 7.73 -0.20 -14.24
N GLY A 17 9.02 -0.40 -14.54
CA GLY A 17 9.81 0.57 -15.30
C GLY A 17 9.36 0.81 -16.75
N SER A 18 8.55 -0.08 -17.36
CA SER A 18 7.94 0.19 -18.68
C SER A 18 6.80 1.21 -18.57
N ASP A 19 5.90 1.04 -17.61
CA ASP A 19 4.81 1.98 -17.33
C ASP A 19 5.38 3.35 -16.96
N TYR A 20 6.43 3.37 -16.13
CA TYR A 20 7.11 4.61 -15.76
C TYR A 20 7.79 5.29 -16.96
N THR A 21 8.46 4.54 -17.84
CA THR A 21 9.02 5.12 -19.08
C THR A 21 7.94 5.76 -19.95
N ALA A 22 6.78 5.10 -20.11
CA ALA A 22 5.66 5.67 -20.86
C ALA A 22 5.19 6.99 -20.22
N ALA A 23 5.11 7.05 -18.88
CA ALA A 23 4.72 8.26 -18.16
C ALA A 23 5.72 9.41 -18.30
N VAL A 24 7.01 9.09 -18.29
CA VAL A 24 8.07 10.09 -18.55
C VAL A 24 7.93 10.64 -19.98
N PHE A 25 7.76 9.79 -20.98
CA PHE A 25 7.56 10.25 -22.36
C PHE A 25 6.26 11.05 -22.53
N ALA A 26 5.16 10.58 -21.95
CA ALA A 26 3.88 11.30 -21.98
C ALA A 26 4.04 12.71 -21.39
N ASN A 27 4.73 12.83 -20.26
CA ASN A 27 5.03 14.12 -19.66
C ASN A 27 5.94 14.98 -20.56
N MET A 28 7.06 14.46 -21.07
CA MET A 28 8.02 15.21 -21.88
C MET A 28 7.45 15.68 -23.22
N LEU A 29 6.53 14.92 -23.80
CA LEU A 29 5.94 15.19 -25.11
C LEU A 29 4.60 15.93 -25.02
N ASP A 30 4.18 16.37 -23.83
CA ASP A 30 2.87 17.00 -23.59
C ASP A 30 1.71 16.15 -24.16
N ALA A 31 1.78 14.84 -23.92
CA ALA A 31 0.77 13.92 -24.43
C ALA A 31 -0.61 14.25 -23.87
N ARG A 32 -1.63 14.10 -24.71
CA ARG A 32 -3.03 14.28 -24.30
C ARG A 32 -3.51 13.25 -23.27
N ASP A 33 -2.96 12.05 -23.31
CA ASP A 33 -3.28 10.91 -22.45
C ASP A 33 -2.19 9.83 -22.53
N GLN A 34 -2.21 8.92 -21.55
CA GLN A 34 -1.46 7.65 -21.59
C GLN A 34 -2.44 6.49 -21.44
N THR A 35 -2.22 5.39 -22.18
CA THR A 35 -2.94 4.13 -21.97
C THR A 35 -1.98 3.00 -21.61
N ILE A 36 -2.25 2.31 -20.51
CA ILE A 36 -1.61 1.04 -20.15
C ILE A 36 -2.56 -0.10 -20.50
N TRP A 37 -2.08 -1.03 -21.32
CA TRP A 37 -2.81 -2.22 -21.73
C TRP A 37 -2.43 -3.40 -20.84
N LYS A 38 -3.40 -4.01 -20.17
CA LYS A 38 -3.24 -5.15 -19.25
C LYS A 38 -4.14 -6.32 -19.66
N ASP A 39 -3.94 -7.47 -19.01
CA ASP A 39 -4.75 -8.68 -19.10
C ASP A 39 -6.00 -8.64 -18.21
N VAL A 40 -6.31 -7.47 -17.64
CA VAL A 40 -7.47 -7.22 -16.79
C VAL A 40 -8.38 -6.17 -17.42
N GLU A 41 -9.66 -6.24 -17.11
CA GLU A 41 -10.68 -5.28 -17.58
C GLU A 41 -10.39 -3.85 -17.11
N GLY A 42 -9.70 -3.71 -15.98
CA GLY A 42 -9.27 -2.46 -15.37
C GLY A 42 -9.01 -2.64 -13.88
N VAL A 43 -9.25 -1.59 -13.10
CA VAL A 43 -9.02 -1.59 -11.65
C VAL A 43 -10.27 -2.07 -10.92
N MET A 44 -10.10 -3.06 -10.03
CA MET A 44 -11.15 -3.59 -9.17
C MET A 44 -11.05 -2.99 -7.77
N ASN A 45 -12.17 -2.92 -7.04
CA ASN A 45 -12.17 -2.45 -5.64
C ASN A 45 -11.58 -3.45 -4.65
N ALA A 46 -11.41 -4.72 -5.03
CA ALA A 46 -10.75 -5.75 -4.25
C ALA A 46 -10.07 -6.76 -5.20
N ASP A 47 -9.18 -7.61 -4.69
CA ASP A 47 -8.61 -8.69 -5.52
C ASP A 47 -9.72 -9.70 -5.88
N PRO A 48 -10.07 -9.87 -7.17
CA PRO A 48 -11.14 -10.77 -7.59
C PRO A 48 -10.86 -12.25 -7.29
N LYS A 49 -9.61 -12.62 -7.00
CA LYS A 49 -9.26 -13.99 -6.56
C LYS A 49 -9.68 -14.25 -5.12
N GLU A 50 -9.67 -13.21 -4.29
CA GLU A 50 -10.11 -13.29 -2.88
C GLU A 50 -11.60 -12.94 -2.74
N PHE A 51 -12.09 -12.02 -3.58
CA PHE A 51 -13.45 -11.49 -3.56
C PHE A 51 -14.13 -11.65 -4.93
N PRO A 52 -14.82 -12.77 -5.18
CA PRO A 52 -15.53 -12.99 -6.45
C PRO A 52 -16.57 -11.90 -6.78
N GLU A 53 -17.11 -11.24 -5.76
CA GLU A 53 -18.04 -10.11 -5.84
C GLU A 53 -17.34 -8.75 -6.04
N ALA A 54 -16.02 -8.73 -6.22
CA ALA A 54 -15.28 -7.52 -6.52
C ALA A 54 -15.90 -6.77 -7.70
N THR A 55 -15.97 -5.46 -7.56
CA THR A 55 -16.61 -4.55 -8.50
C THR A 55 -15.58 -3.72 -9.25
N PHE A 56 -15.91 -3.46 -10.51
CA PHE A 56 -15.10 -2.66 -11.41
C PHE A 56 -15.17 -1.17 -11.07
N ILE A 57 -14.01 -0.52 -10.96
CA ILE A 57 -13.92 0.93 -10.76
C ILE A 57 -13.67 1.62 -12.10
N ARG A 58 -14.66 2.37 -12.57
CA ARG A 58 -14.59 3.09 -13.86
C ARG A 58 -13.67 4.31 -13.81
N GLN A 59 -13.63 4.99 -12.67
CA GLN A 59 -12.91 6.24 -12.50
C GLN A 59 -12.21 6.26 -11.15
N LEU A 60 -10.96 6.69 -11.14
CA LEU A 60 -10.15 6.96 -9.96
C LEU A 60 -9.44 8.29 -10.11
N ASN A 61 -9.06 8.90 -8.99
CA ASN A 61 -8.16 10.03 -9.01
C ASN A 61 -6.73 9.57 -8.71
N TYR A 62 -5.74 10.42 -8.94
CA TYR A 62 -4.34 10.08 -8.71
C TYR A 62 -4.05 9.70 -7.26
N GLU A 63 -4.66 10.40 -6.30
CA GLU A 63 -4.48 10.18 -4.87
C GLU A 63 -4.96 8.78 -4.46
N GLU A 64 -6.15 8.37 -4.90
CA GLU A 64 -6.70 7.06 -4.58
C GLU A 64 -5.84 5.93 -5.15
N VAL A 65 -5.28 6.07 -6.35
CA VAL A 65 -4.36 5.06 -6.90
C VAL A 65 -3.07 4.97 -6.09
N ILE A 66 -2.54 6.11 -5.62
CA ILE A 66 -1.35 6.14 -4.76
C ILE A 66 -1.63 5.47 -3.42
N GLU A 67 -2.77 5.76 -2.80
CA GLU A 67 -3.22 5.17 -1.54
C GLU A 67 -3.44 3.66 -1.68
N MET A 68 -4.11 3.22 -2.75
CA MET A 68 -4.26 1.80 -3.07
C MET A 68 -2.92 1.09 -3.15
N ALA A 69 -1.96 1.67 -3.88
CA ALA A 69 -0.62 1.12 -4.01
C ALA A 69 0.15 1.12 -2.68
N TYR A 70 0.00 2.17 -1.86
CA TYR A 70 0.61 2.27 -0.54
C TYR A 70 0.15 1.14 0.39
N TYR A 71 -1.14 0.82 0.39
CA TYR A 71 -1.69 -0.28 1.19
C TYR A 71 -1.43 -1.68 0.61
N GLY A 72 -0.86 -1.76 -0.60
CA GLY A 72 -0.40 -3.01 -1.20
C GLY A 72 -1.30 -3.57 -2.32
N ALA A 73 -2.27 -2.80 -2.80
CA ALA A 73 -3.03 -3.20 -3.98
C ALA A 73 -2.14 -3.17 -5.23
N GLN A 74 -2.18 -4.24 -6.04
CA GLN A 74 -1.37 -4.36 -7.25
C GLN A 74 -2.03 -3.68 -8.44
N VAL A 75 -2.01 -2.34 -8.48
CA VAL A 75 -2.70 -1.55 -9.53
C VAL A 75 -1.70 -0.88 -10.48
N ILE A 76 -1.17 0.28 -10.07
CA ILE A 76 -0.19 1.09 -10.79
C ILE A 76 0.77 1.69 -9.77
N HIS A 77 2.07 1.57 -10.01
CA HIS A 77 3.08 2.10 -9.10
C HIS A 77 3.04 3.64 -9.02
N PRO A 78 3.19 4.25 -7.82
CA PRO A 78 3.16 5.71 -7.65
C PRO A 78 4.16 6.48 -8.51
N LYS A 79 5.32 5.88 -8.80
CA LYS A 79 6.33 6.45 -9.73
C LYS A 79 5.75 6.71 -11.12
N THR A 80 4.88 5.85 -11.63
CA THR A 80 4.19 6.03 -12.93
C THR A 80 3.16 7.16 -12.85
N ILE A 81 2.47 7.30 -11.73
CA ILE A 81 1.43 8.33 -11.54
C ILE A 81 2.03 9.73 -11.50
N LYS A 82 3.19 9.91 -10.86
CA LYS A 82 3.74 11.25 -10.58
C LYS A 82 3.98 12.12 -11.83
N PRO A 83 4.63 11.66 -12.91
CA PRO A 83 4.79 12.45 -14.13
C PRO A 83 3.45 12.84 -14.76
N LEU A 84 2.46 11.95 -14.75
CA LEU A 84 1.15 12.20 -15.32
C LEU A 84 0.37 13.24 -14.50
N GLN A 85 0.38 13.09 -13.17
CA GLN A 85 -0.20 14.05 -12.23
C GLN A 85 0.37 15.47 -12.44
N ASN A 86 1.69 15.61 -12.60
CA ASN A 86 2.34 16.92 -12.74
C ASN A 86 1.82 17.76 -13.92
N LYS A 87 1.26 17.12 -14.95
CA LYS A 87 0.70 17.79 -16.14
C LYS A 87 -0.80 17.49 -16.35
N ASN A 88 -1.47 16.90 -15.35
CA ASN A 88 -2.86 16.46 -15.44
C ASN A 88 -3.15 15.57 -16.66
N ILE A 89 -2.20 14.72 -17.06
CA ILE A 89 -2.33 13.80 -18.20
C ILE A 89 -3.14 12.57 -17.75
N PRO A 90 -4.36 12.34 -18.25
CA PRO A 90 -5.16 11.19 -17.86
C PRO A 90 -4.47 9.87 -18.19
N LEU A 91 -4.59 8.90 -17.28
CA LEU A 91 -4.13 7.54 -17.47
C LEU A 91 -5.32 6.59 -17.66
N TYR A 92 -5.33 5.85 -18.76
CA TYR A 92 -6.28 4.79 -19.01
C TYR A 92 -5.66 3.43 -18.72
N VAL A 93 -6.37 2.58 -17.99
CA VAL A 93 -6.04 1.16 -17.82
C VAL A 93 -7.05 0.36 -18.63
N LYS A 94 -6.60 -0.31 -19.70
CA LYS A 94 -7.47 -1.02 -20.65
C LYS A 94 -7.06 -2.47 -20.83
N CYS A 95 -8.02 -3.31 -21.22
CA CYS A 95 -7.77 -4.72 -21.50
C CYS A 95 -7.29 -4.92 -22.94
N PHE A 96 -6.19 -5.65 -23.15
CA PHE A 96 -5.76 -6.02 -24.51
C PHE A 96 -6.49 -7.24 -25.07
N LEU A 97 -7.19 -8.01 -24.22
CA LEU A 97 -8.00 -9.16 -24.63
C LEU A 97 -9.35 -8.72 -25.23
N ASP A 98 -9.91 -7.62 -24.73
CA ASP A 98 -11.12 -7.00 -25.25
C ASP A 98 -11.00 -5.47 -25.22
N LYS A 99 -10.90 -4.87 -26.40
CA LYS A 99 -10.65 -3.43 -26.59
C LYS A 99 -11.90 -2.57 -26.43
N ASP A 100 -13.08 -3.19 -26.49
CA ASP A 100 -14.36 -2.50 -26.37
C ASP A 100 -14.74 -2.27 -24.90
N LEU A 101 -14.05 -2.95 -23.97
CA LEU A 101 -14.18 -2.69 -22.55
C LEU A 101 -13.79 -1.24 -22.21
N PRO A 102 -14.56 -0.57 -21.33
CA PRO A 102 -14.36 0.84 -21.03
C PRO A 102 -13.01 1.11 -20.35
N GLY A 103 -12.50 0.15 -19.58
CA GLY A 103 -11.31 0.35 -18.76
C GLY A 103 -11.54 1.31 -17.58
N THR A 104 -10.47 1.57 -16.85
CA THR A 104 -10.46 2.55 -15.75
C THR A 104 -9.78 3.82 -16.21
N THR A 105 -10.40 4.97 -15.96
CA THR A 105 -9.80 6.28 -16.17
C THR A 105 -9.26 6.82 -14.85
N ILE A 106 -7.98 7.20 -14.82
CA ILE A 106 -7.31 7.83 -13.68
C ILE A 106 -6.98 9.27 -14.06
N SER A 107 -7.49 10.25 -13.32
CA SER A 107 -7.32 11.68 -13.64
C SER A 107 -7.35 12.58 -12.40
N ASP A 108 -7.33 13.91 -12.57
CA ASP A 108 -7.46 14.87 -11.46
C ASP A 108 -8.93 15.16 -11.09
N GLN A 109 -9.88 14.41 -11.65
CA GLN A 109 -11.29 14.62 -11.36
C GLN A 109 -11.63 14.21 -9.92
N ASN A 110 -12.38 15.06 -9.23
CA ASN A 110 -12.98 14.70 -7.95
C ASN A 110 -14.06 13.65 -8.16
N ILE A 111 -13.91 12.53 -7.46
CA ILE A 111 -14.86 11.41 -7.52
C ILE A 111 -15.50 11.29 -6.14
N SER A 112 -16.83 11.26 -6.14
CA SER A 112 -17.65 10.98 -4.97
C SER A 112 -18.17 9.55 -5.02
N ASP A 113 -18.43 8.96 -3.86
CA ASP A 113 -19.12 7.66 -3.73
C ASP A 113 -18.39 6.49 -4.40
N LEU A 114 -17.08 6.39 -4.16
CA LEU A 114 -16.33 5.18 -4.49
C LEU A 114 -16.86 3.99 -3.66
N PRO A 115 -16.87 2.76 -4.23
CA PRO A 115 -17.12 1.58 -3.44
C PRO A 115 -16.03 1.38 -2.39
N ALA A 116 -16.30 0.56 -1.37
CA ALA A 116 -15.28 0.18 -0.41
C ALA A 116 -14.12 -0.50 -1.14
N ILE A 117 -12.90 0.02 -0.98
CA ILE A 117 -11.70 -0.55 -1.57
C ILE A 117 -11.02 -1.41 -0.52
N ILE A 118 -10.91 -2.70 -0.78
CA ILE A 118 -10.47 -3.72 0.17
C ILE A 118 -9.10 -4.23 -0.22
N VAL A 119 -8.15 -4.17 0.70
CA VAL A 119 -6.81 -4.73 0.56
C VAL A 119 -6.53 -5.65 1.74
N ILE A 120 -6.20 -6.90 1.45
CA ILE A 120 -5.82 -7.90 2.44
C ILE A 120 -4.35 -8.25 2.28
N LYS A 121 -3.62 -8.23 3.39
CA LYS A 121 -2.27 -8.78 3.50
C LYS A 121 -2.27 -9.92 4.50
N GLN A 122 -2.06 -11.13 4.00
CA GLN A 122 -1.85 -12.32 4.82
C GLN A 122 -0.42 -12.38 5.37
N ASN A 123 -0.17 -13.31 6.29
CA ASN A 123 1.15 -13.59 6.86
C ASN A 123 1.80 -12.31 7.41
N GLN A 124 1.12 -11.67 8.35
CA GLN A 124 1.59 -10.48 9.04
C GLN A 124 2.02 -10.83 10.47
N ALA A 125 2.94 -10.04 11.00
CA ALA A 125 3.34 -10.09 12.39
C ALA A 125 3.11 -8.72 13.04
N LEU A 126 2.56 -8.74 14.26
CA LEU A 126 2.40 -7.57 15.10
C LEU A 126 3.51 -7.60 16.16
N VAL A 127 4.40 -6.62 16.10
CA VAL A 127 5.50 -6.46 17.05
C VAL A 127 5.13 -5.36 18.04
N HIS A 128 5.14 -5.73 19.30
CA HIS A 128 4.87 -4.85 20.43
C HIS A 128 6.19 -4.43 21.06
N LEU A 129 6.42 -3.13 21.12
CA LEU A 129 7.65 -2.53 21.63
C LEU A 129 7.29 -1.68 22.85
N HIS A 130 7.63 -2.16 24.04
CA HIS A 130 7.39 -1.47 25.30
C HIS A 130 8.67 -0.76 25.76
N THR A 131 8.59 0.49 26.20
CA THR A 131 9.76 1.19 26.74
C THR A 131 10.19 0.55 28.06
N ARG A 132 11.50 0.29 28.22
CA ARG A 132 12.02 -0.48 29.37
C ARG A 132 12.03 0.30 30.69
N ASP A 133 12.13 1.62 30.60
CA ASP A 133 12.23 2.55 31.72
C ASP A 133 10.92 3.31 31.98
N PHE A 134 9.82 2.90 31.34
CA PHE A 134 8.55 3.63 31.32
C PHE A 134 8.67 5.09 30.84
N SER A 135 9.77 5.44 30.18
CA SER A 135 9.88 6.71 29.48
C SER A 135 8.84 6.76 28.37
N PHE A 136 8.45 7.97 28.00
CA PHE A 136 7.50 8.12 26.91
C PHE A 136 8.08 7.53 25.62
N ALA A 137 7.28 6.73 24.90
CA ALA A 137 7.51 6.35 23.52
C ALA A 137 7.29 7.57 22.60
N GLY A 138 8.08 8.62 22.85
CA GLY A 138 8.04 9.89 22.16
C GLY A 138 8.98 9.90 20.96
N GLU A 139 9.44 11.09 20.59
CA GLU A 139 10.16 11.33 19.35
C GLU A 139 11.43 10.48 19.20
N LYS A 140 12.25 10.39 20.24
CA LYS A 140 13.55 9.69 20.16
C LYS A 140 13.39 8.17 19.98
N PRO A 141 12.64 7.43 20.81
CA PRO A 141 12.42 6.00 20.58
C PRO A 141 11.78 5.68 19.22
N VAL A 142 10.85 6.53 18.78
CA VAL A 142 10.21 6.38 17.46
C VAL A 142 11.22 6.60 16.32
N ALA A 143 12.08 7.62 16.43
CA ALA A 143 13.12 7.88 15.44
C ALA A 143 14.15 6.74 15.36
N GLU A 144 14.58 6.21 16.52
CA GLU A 144 15.49 5.06 16.57
C GLU A 144 14.85 3.81 15.96
N LEU A 145 13.56 3.58 16.21
CA LEU A 145 12.82 2.50 15.56
C LEU A 145 12.78 2.66 14.04
N TYR A 146 12.50 3.86 13.52
CA TYR A 146 12.50 4.11 12.07
C TYR A 146 13.87 3.87 11.43
N ASN A 147 14.95 4.29 12.10
CA ASN A 147 16.32 4.02 11.63
C ASN A 147 16.57 2.50 11.56
N LEU A 148 16.17 1.77 12.60
CA LEU A 148 16.32 0.32 12.63
C LEU A 148 15.53 -0.38 11.51
N LEU A 149 14.29 0.04 11.27
CA LEU A 149 13.48 -0.47 10.17
C LEU A 149 14.14 -0.20 8.81
N ALA A 150 14.72 0.99 8.61
CA ALA A 150 15.40 1.36 7.38
C ALA A 150 16.67 0.52 7.14
N GLU A 151 17.52 0.36 8.17
CA GLU A 151 18.74 -0.46 8.12
C GLU A 151 18.45 -1.93 7.82
N LEU A 152 17.37 -2.47 8.40
CA LEU A 152 16.94 -3.85 8.17
C LEU A 152 16.10 -4.03 6.90
N HIS A 153 15.83 -2.94 6.17
CA HIS A 153 14.94 -2.91 5.01
C HIS A 153 13.57 -3.55 5.31
N VAL A 154 13.02 -3.24 6.48
CA VAL A 154 11.68 -3.65 6.92
C VAL A 154 10.72 -2.50 6.72
N GLN A 155 9.64 -2.73 5.99
CA GLN A 155 8.56 -1.75 5.84
C GLN A 155 7.46 -2.04 6.87
N ALA A 156 7.10 -1.02 7.66
CA ALA A 156 5.90 -1.06 8.49
C ALA A 156 4.65 -0.85 7.64
N ASN A 157 3.69 -1.76 7.74
CA ASN A 157 2.40 -1.67 7.06
C ASN A 157 1.35 -0.91 7.90
N LEU A 158 1.54 -0.91 9.23
CA LEU A 158 0.77 -0.15 10.20
C LEU A 158 1.69 0.19 11.38
N LEU A 159 1.60 1.40 11.90
CA LEU A 159 2.31 1.84 13.09
C LEU A 159 1.35 2.62 13.99
N GLN A 160 1.36 2.28 15.28
CA GLN A 160 0.58 2.95 16.30
C GLN A 160 1.45 3.21 17.53
N THR A 161 1.42 4.45 18.01
CA THR A 161 2.17 4.87 19.20
C THR A 161 1.19 5.16 20.35
N GLY A 162 1.54 4.68 21.53
CA GLY A 162 0.92 5.06 22.80
C GLY A 162 1.94 5.76 23.69
N ALA A 163 1.58 6.02 24.95
CA ALA A 163 2.47 6.70 25.89
C ALA A 163 3.78 5.95 26.14
N VAL A 164 3.76 4.62 26.23
CA VAL A 164 4.92 3.77 26.58
C VAL A 164 5.05 2.52 25.68
N ARG A 165 4.30 2.49 24.59
CA ARG A 165 4.20 1.35 23.68
C ARG A 165 4.21 1.83 22.25
N ILE A 166 4.89 1.09 21.38
CA ILE A 166 4.81 1.23 19.93
C ILE A 166 4.40 -0.14 19.37
N ASP A 167 3.35 -0.17 18.58
CA ASP A 167 2.88 -1.36 17.89
C ASP A 167 3.14 -1.20 16.40
N ILE A 168 3.81 -2.17 15.79
CA ILE A 168 4.08 -2.20 14.34
C ILE A 168 3.60 -3.49 13.72
N CYS A 169 2.83 -3.39 12.63
CA CYS A 169 2.47 -4.52 11.79
C CYS A 169 3.43 -4.59 10.60
N ILE A 170 4.08 -5.72 10.40
CA ILE A 170 5.04 -5.97 9.32
C ILE A 170 4.75 -7.31 8.64
N ASP A 171 5.32 -7.53 7.46
CA ASP A 171 5.25 -8.84 6.80
C ASP A 171 5.98 -9.91 7.65
N ASP A 172 5.36 -11.08 7.83
CA ASP A 172 5.89 -12.20 8.62
C ASP A 172 7.02 -12.92 7.90
N LYS A 173 8.20 -12.29 7.90
CA LYS A 173 9.46 -12.84 7.39
C LYS A 173 10.36 -13.16 8.58
N ALA A 174 10.55 -14.45 8.84
CA ALA A 174 11.23 -14.95 10.04
C ALA A 174 12.61 -14.28 10.26
N ASP A 175 13.43 -14.22 9.21
CA ASP A 175 14.76 -13.62 9.25
C ASP A 175 14.75 -12.13 9.62
N LYS A 176 13.77 -11.37 9.09
CA LYS A 176 13.62 -9.95 9.36
C LYS A 176 13.06 -9.69 10.76
N ILE A 177 12.09 -10.50 11.19
CA ILE A 177 11.50 -10.39 12.53
C ILE A 177 12.54 -10.69 13.61
N GLU A 178 13.33 -11.75 13.44
CA GLU A 178 14.36 -12.12 14.41
C GLU A 178 15.42 -11.02 14.54
N LYS A 179 15.90 -10.48 13.41
CA LYS A 179 16.85 -9.34 13.41
C LYS A 179 16.26 -8.10 14.05
N LEU A 180 15.00 -7.76 13.70
CA LEU A 180 14.32 -6.61 14.28
C LEU A 180 14.14 -6.76 15.78
N ALA A 181 13.67 -7.92 16.25
CA ALA A 181 13.46 -8.19 17.66
C ALA A 181 14.78 -8.15 18.45
N LEU A 182 15.85 -8.75 17.91
CA LEU A 182 17.17 -8.72 18.52
C LEU A 182 17.68 -7.29 18.65
N SER A 183 17.70 -6.51 17.56
CA SER A 183 18.20 -5.14 17.58
C SER A 183 17.33 -4.22 18.45
N ALA A 184 16.01 -4.34 18.37
CA ALA A 184 15.07 -3.52 19.14
C ALA A 184 15.09 -3.84 20.64
N SER A 185 15.49 -5.06 21.03
CA SER A 185 15.54 -5.47 22.45
C SER A 185 16.48 -4.63 23.33
N THR A 186 17.40 -3.90 22.70
CA THR A 186 18.30 -2.95 23.37
C THR A 186 17.57 -1.73 23.92
N LEU A 187 16.48 -1.32 23.27
CA LEU A 187 15.69 -0.12 23.58
C LEU A 187 14.32 -0.48 24.17
N PHE A 188 13.76 -1.61 23.75
CA PHE A 188 12.40 -2.01 24.06
C PHE A 188 12.35 -3.41 24.71
N ASP A 189 11.29 -3.68 25.46
CA ASP A 189 10.81 -5.05 25.65
C ASP A 189 9.96 -5.43 24.43
N VAL A 190 10.29 -6.55 23.80
CA VAL A 190 9.78 -6.92 22.47
C VAL A 190 8.94 -8.17 22.57
N GLN A 191 7.68 -8.09 22.13
CA GLN A 191 6.79 -9.24 21.96
C GLN A 191 6.32 -9.31 20.51
N VAL A 192 6.19 -10.52 19.97
CA VAL A 192 5.79 -10.74 18.58
C VAL A 192 4.61 -11.68 18.52
N GLU A 193 3.52 -11.23 17.90
CA GLU A 193 2.39 -12.05 17.49
C GLU A 193 2.49 -12.31 15.98
N LYS A 194 2.39 -13.58 15.56
CA LYS A 194 2.53 -14.03 14.17
C LYS A 194 1.22 -14.61 13.63
N ASN A 195 1.20 -14.96 12.34
CA ASN A 195 0.03 -15.53 11.66
C ASN A 195 -1.21 -14.62 11.72
N LEU A 196 -0.98 -13.32 11.52
CA LEU A 196 -2.04 -12.31 11.49
C LEU A 196 -2.37 -11.92 10.05
N THR A 197 -3.54 -11.33 9.89
CA THR A 197 -4.00 -10.72 8.64
C THR A 197 -4.15 -9.22 8.87
N LEU A 198 -3.63 -8.40 7.96
CA LEU A 198 -3.92 -6.97 7.92
C LEU A 198 -4.98 -6.71 6.85
N LEU A 199 -6.15 -6.25 7.29
CA LEU A 199 -7.23 -5.78 6.45
C LEU A 199 -7.21 -4.25 6.40
N THR A 200 -7.17 -3.69 5.20
CA THR A 200 -7.36 -2.26 4.96
C THR A 200 -8.61 -2.06 4.12
N ILE A 201 -9.51 -1.17 4.58
CA ILE A 201 -10.69 -0.78 3.81
C ILE A 201 -10.69 0.75 3.67
N ARG A 202 -10.59 1.24 2.43
CA ARG A 202 -10.87 2.64 2.11
C ARG A 202 -12.33 2.81 1.72
N HIS A 203 -12.89 4.00 1.92
CA HIS A 203 -14.31 4.30 1.70
C HIS A 203 -15.21 3.26 2.37
N TYR A 204 -14.83 2.88 3.59
CA TYR A 204 -15.49 1.80 4.32
C TYR A 204 -16.95 2.13 4.62
N ARG A 205 -17.75 1.07 4.70
CA ARG A 205 -19.12 1.08 5.23
C ARG A 205 -19.16 0.11 6.40
N GLU A 206 -19.96 0.41 7.42
CA GLU A 206 -20.06 -0.44 8.62
C GLU A 206 -20.41 -1.88 8.26
N GLU A 207 -21.36 -2.08 7.32
CA GLU A 207 -21.74 -3.40 6.81
C GLU A 207 -20.55 -4.20 6.24
N THR A 208 -19.64 -3.52 5.52
CA THR A 208 -18.43 -4.15 4.96
C THR A 208 -17.44 -4.53 6.06
N ILE A 209 -17.28 -3.68 7.08
CA ILE A 209 -16.41 -3.98 8.23
C ILE A 209 -16.95 -5.21 8.97
N GLU A 210 -18.24 -5.23 9.28
CA GLU A 210 -18.88 -6.35 10.00
C GLU A 210 -18.79 -7.66 9.22
N ALA A 211 -19.00 -7.63 7.90
CA ALA A 211 -18.89 -8.80 7.06
C ALA A 211 -17.47 -9.39 7.06
N LEU A 212 -16.44 -8.54 6.90
CA LEU A 212 -15.05 -8.98 6.78
C LEU A 212 -14.38 -9.32 8.11
N THR A 213 -14.94 -8.86 9.24
CA THR A 213 -14.42 -9.14 10.58
C THR A 213 -15.21 -10.24 11.32
N ARG A 214 -16.27 -10.78 10.71
CA ARG A 214 -17.12 -11.79 11.34
C ARG A 214 -16.32 -13.02 11.75
N GLY A 215 -16.40 -13.36 13.04
CA GLY A 215 -15.69 -14.50 13.60
C GLY A 215 -14.18 -14.33 13.75
N LYS A 216 -13.63 -13.14 13.45
CA LYS A 216 -12.22 -12.82 13.63
C LYS A 216 -12.00 -12.11 14.97
N ARG A 217 -10.81 -12.29 15.55
CA ARG A 217 -10.40 -11.53 16.74
C ARG A 217 -9.50 -10.37 16.33
N ILE A 218 -9.98 -9.15 16.52
CA ILE A 218 -9.22 -7.92 16.23
C ILE A 218 -8.13 -7.74 17.31
N ARG A 219 -6.88 -7.58 16.87
CA ARG A 219 -5.70 -7.31 17.69
C ARG A 219 -5.37 -5.82 17.75
N LEU A 220 -5.47 -5.14 16.62
CA LEU A 220 -5.19 -3.72 16.50
C LEU A 220 -6.19 -3.10 15.51
N LYS A 221 -6.67 -1.88 15.82
CA LYS A 221 -7.57 -1.11 14.97
C LYS A 221 -7.07 0.32 14.88
N GLN A 222 -6.91 0.82 13.66
CA GLN A 222 -6.68 2.23 13.36
C GLN A 222 -7.73 2.71 12.37
N GLN A 223 -8.29 3.90 12.61
CA GLN A 223 -9.39 4.43 11.80
C GLN A 223 -9.22 5.93 11.58
N SER A 224 -9.40 6.34 10.33
CA SER A 224 -9.53 7.72 9.88
C SER A 224 -10.92 7.90 9.24
N PRO A 225 -11.31 9.11 8.81
CA PRO A 225 -12.60 9.33 8.15
C PRO A 225 -12.81 8.50 6.88
N LYS A 226 -11.74 8.14 6.15
CA LYS A 226 -11.82 7.42 4.87
C LYS A 226 -11.24 6.02 4.91
N THR A 227 -10.41 5.69 5.90
CA THR A 227 -9.68 4.42 5.94
C THR A 227 -9.80 3.75 7.29
N ILE A 228 -10.00 2.44 7.29
CA ILE A 228 -9.86 1.60 8.48
C ILE A 228 -8.84 0.50 8.21
N GLN A 229 -7.93 0.29 9.17
CA GLN A 229 -6.96 -0.80 9.16
C GLN A 229 -7.18 -1.67 10.40
N LEU A 230 -7.21 -2.98 10.19
CA LEU A 230 -7.50 -3.98 11.21
C LEU A 230 -6.46 -5.09 11.11
N VAL A 231 -5.71 -5.29 12.20
CA VAL A 231 -4.87 -6.48 12.37
C VAL A 231 -5.71 -7.51 13.09
N MET A 232 -5.89 -8.69 12.50
CA MET A 232 -6.81 -9.71 13.00
C MET A 232 -6.20 -11.10 12.96
N SER A 233 -6.68 -11.97 13.84
CA SER A 233 -6.47 -13.41 13.79
C SER A 233 -7.77 -14.11 13.46
N ASP A 234 -7.66 -15.30 12.89
CA ASP A 234 -8.73 -16.29 12.85
C ASP A 234 -9.22 -16.64 14.28
#